data_AF-C6PTK3-F1
#
_entry.id   AF-C6PTK3-F1
#
_cell.length_a   1.000
_cell.length_b   1.000
_cell.length_c   1.000
_cell.angle_alpha   90.00
_cell.angle_beta   90.00
_cell.angle_gamma   90.00
#
_symmetry.space_group_name_H-M   'P 1'
#
loop_
_entity.id
_entity.type
_entity.pdbx_description
1 polymer ?
#
loop_
_entity_poly.entity_id
_entity_poly.type
_entity_poly.pdbx_seq_one_letter_code
_entity_poly.pdbx_strand_id
1 'polypeptide(L)'
;MQEDSGRGWRRVVASPSPKKIVELPAIKVLWDSTICVAAGGGSIPVVEKEDGSLEGVAAVIDKDLAAERLAEDVNADIFMILTEVEKVSLNFKKANQIDLDHITVAEAEKYIEEGHFAPGSMLPKVRAALMFAKANPSHKSIITSLYKGEDALEGKTGTVITLNKREE
;
A
#
# COMPACT_ATOMS: atom_id res chain seq x y z
N MET A 1 -5.36 24.33 -7.44
CA MET A 1 -6.45 24.19 -6.45
C MET A 1 -7.49 23.25 -7.05
N GLN A 2 -8.15 22.42 -6.25
CA GLN A 2 -9.23 21.54 -6.70
C GLN A 2 -10.36 21.53 -5.66
N GLU A 3 -11.59 21.34 -6.12
CA GLU A 3 -12.77 21.15 -5.26
C GLU A 3 -12.68 19.78 -4.58
N ASP A 4 -12.83 19.74 -3.24
CA ASP A 4 -12.72 18.53 -2.41
C ASP A 4 -14.09 18.00 -1.98
N SER A 5 -14.84 17.44 -2.94
CA SER A 5 -16.06 16.66 -2.67
C SER A 5 -17.07 17.38 -1.77
N GLY A 6 -17.34 18.66 -2.03
CA GLY A 6 -18.27 19.49 -1.27
C GLY A 6 -17.68 20.13 -0.01
N ARG A 7 -16.40 19.93 0.29
CA ARG A 7 -15.70 20.50 1.47
C ARG A 7 -14.93 21.80 1.17
N GLY A 8 -15.11 22.35 -0.04
CA GLY A 8 -14.47 23.58 -0.49
C GLY A 8 -13.22 23.30 -1.33
N TRP A 9 -12.33 24.29 -1.43
CA TRP A 9 -11.15 24.24 -2.30
C TRP A 9 -9.90 23.87 -1.52
N ARG A 10 -9.12 22.92 -2.06
CA ARG A 10 -7.83 22.53 -1.50
C ARG A 10 -6.68 22.81 -2.46
N ARG A 11 -5.50 23.12 -1.88
CA ARG A 11 -4.25 23.13 -2.62
C ARG A 11 -3.93 21.70 -3.01
N VAL A 12 -3.63 21.52 -4.30
CA VAL A 12 -3.20 20.25 -4.86
C VAL A 12 -1.70 20.35 -5.10
N VAL A 13 -1.00 19.26 -4.83
CA VAL A 13 0.44 19.10 -5.08
C VAL A 13 0.67 17.78 -5.79
N ALA A 14 1.84 17.61 -6.39
CA ALA A 14 2.18 16.37 -7.07
C ALA A 14 2.24 15.19 -6.07
N SER A 15 1.88 14.00 -6.55
CA SER A 15 2.03 12.74 -5.82
C SER A 15 2.90 11.77 -6.64
N PRO A 16 4.23 11.93 -6.61
CA PRO A 16 5.15 11.09 -7.35
C PRO A 16 5.25 9.69 -6.73
N SER A 17 5.47 8.68 -7.56
CA SER A 17 5.75 7.32 -7.06
C SER A 17 7.12 7.26 -6.38
N PRO A 18 7.24 6.63 -5.20
CA PRO A 18 8.51 6.50 -4.51
C PRO A 18 9.48 5.62 -5.31
N LYS A 19 10.76 5.98 -5.27
CA LYS A 19 11.83 5.24 -5.98
C LYS A 19 12.79 4.52 -5.04
N LYS A 20 13.07 5.13 -3.88
CA LYS A 20 14.06 4.67 -2.91
C LYS A 20 13.76 5.27 -1.55
N ILE A 21 14.01 4.52 -0.48
CA ILE A 21 14.08 5.05 0.88
C ILE A 21 15.52 5.49 1.17
N VAL A 22 15.73 6.78 1.43
CA VAL A 22 17.08 7.34 1.67
C VAL A 22 17.71 6.73 2.93
N GLU A 23 16.93 6.61 4.00
CA GLU A 23 17.37 6.12 5.32
C GLU A 23 17.42 4.58 5.41
N LEU A 24 17.23 3.86 4.30
CA LEU A 24 17.22 2.40 4.28
C LEU A 24 18.44 1.75 4.97
N PRO A 25 19.69 2.23 4.77
CA PRO A 25 20.84 1.64 5.45
C PRO A 25 20.72 1.68 6.98
N ALA A 26 20.19 2.77 7.54
CA ALA A 26 19.99 2.89 8.99
C ALA A 26 18.87 1.96 9.48
N ILE A 27 17.78 1.84 8.72
CA ILE A 27 16.68 0.91 9.03
C ILE A 27 17.20 -0.53 9.08
N LYS A 28 18.00 -0.95 8.09
CA LYS A 28 18.56 -2.31 8.02
C LYS A 28 19.48 -2.64 9.20
N VAL A 29 20.23 -1.68 9.71
CA VAL A 29 21.09 -1.88 10.90
C VAL A 29 20.26 -2.13 12.17
N LEU A 30 19.10 -1.47 12.30
CA LEU A 30 18.25 -1.57 13.50
C LEU A 30 17.25 -2.74 13.44
N TRP A 31 16.88 -3.16 12.23
CA TRP A 31 15.76 -4.07 11.95
C TRP A 31 15.75 -5.35 12.80
N ASP A 32 16.90 -5.99 12.95
CA ASP A 32 17.00 -7.30 13.62
C ASP A 32 16.84 -7.24 15.15
N SER A 33 16.88 -6.04 15.74
CA SER A 33 16.89 -5.86 17.20
C SER A 33 15.86 -4.87 17.71
N THR A 34 15.19 -4.13 16.82
CA THR A 34 14.34 -2.99 17.18
C THR A 34 13.14 -2.90 16.25
N ILE A 35 11.97 -2.60 16.83
CA ILE A 35 10.78 -2.24 16.06
C ILE A 35 11.01 -0.87 15.43
N CYS A 36 11.23 -0.84 14.12
CA CYS A 36 11.49 0.38 13.37
C CYS A 36 10.17 1.04 12.94
N VAL A 37 9.97 2.29 13.36
CA VAL A 37 8.88 3.15 12.83
C VAL A 37 9.50 4.08 11.79
N ALA A 38 9.16 3.87 10.51
CA ALA A 38 9.72 4.60 9.38
C ALA A 38 8.64 4.95 8.34
N ALA A 39 9.01 5.74 7.33
CA ALA A 39 8.14 6.18 6.24
C ALA A 39 6.82 6.85 6.67
N GLY A 40 6.83 7.53 7.83
CA GLY A 40 5.66 8.21 8.37
C GLY A 40 5.05 9.20 7.37
N GLY A 41 3.75 9.07 7.10
CA GLY A 41 3.02 9.96 6.19
C GLY A 41 3.42 9.86 4.71
N GLY A 42 4.22 8.87 4.31
CA GLY A 42 4.79 8.77 2.96
C GLY A 42 6.22 9.30 2.82
N SER A 43 6.88 9.65 3.94
CA SER A 43 8.21 10.28 3.99
C SER A 43 8.25 11.73 3.48
N ILE A 44 9.41 12.37 3.61
CA ILE A 44 9.69 13.70 3.06
C ILE A 44 10.15 13.53 1.60
N PRO A 45 9.45 14.09 0.60
CA PRO A 45 9.86 13.93 -0.80
C PRO A 45 11.14 14.72 -1.09
N VAL A 46 12.14 14.01 -1.62
CA VAL A 46 13.40 14.59 -2.08
C VAL A 46 13.72 14.12 -3.50
N VAL A 47 14.48 14.93 -4.22
CA VAL A 47 15.12 14.56 -5.49
C VAL A 47 16.64 14.52 -5.29
N GLU A 48 17.29 13.52 -5.86
CA GLU A 48 18.74 13.40 -5.88
C GLU A 48 19.28 14.12 -7.11
N LYS A 49 20.20 15.06 -6.91
CA LYS A 49 20.87 15.82 -7.98
C LYS A 49 22.03 15.00 -8.56
N GLU A 50 22.57 15.45 -9.69
CA GLU A 50 23.73 14.83 -10.34
C GLU A 50 24.97 14.77 -9.44
N ASP A 51 25.10 15.71 -8.49
CA ASP A 51 26.19 15.75 -7.51
C ASP A 51 25.95 14.86 -6.26
N GLY A 52 24.83 14.13 -6.22
CA GLY A 52 24.42 13.26 -5.11
C GLY A 52 23.77 14.00 -3.94
N SER A 53 23.60 15.33 -4.00
CA SER A 53 22.87 16.06 -2.97
C SER A 53 21.36 15.85 -3.07
N LEU A 54 20.67 15.92 -1.92
CA LEU A 54 19.22 15.78 -1.84
C LEU A 54 18.56 17.16 -1.72
N GLU A 55 17.54 17.41 -2.54
CA GLU A 55 16.70 18.61 -2.45
C GLU A 55 15.25 18.24 -2.15
N GLY A 56 14.68 18.85 -1.11
CA GLY A 56 13.28 18.68 -0.75
C GLY A 56 12.34 19.34 -1.76
N VAL A 57 11.27 18.66 -2.13
CA VAL A 57 10.28 19.17 -3.10
C VAL A 57 8.88 19.21 -2.49
N ALA A 58 8.08 20.20 -2.92
CA ALA A 58 6.70 20.35 -2.48
C ALA A 58 5.77 19.32 -3.16
N ALA A 59 5.82 18.09 -2.67
CA ALA A 59 5.00 16.96 -3.12
C ALA A 59 4.44 16.18 -1.91
N VAL A 60 3.54 15.24 -2.15
CA VAL A 60 3.08 14.26 -1.14
C VAL A 60 3.14 12.87 -1.75
N ILE A 61 4.01 12.03 -1.23
CA ILE A 61 4.08 10.63 -1.64
C ILE A 61 2.94 9.87 -0.95
N ASP A 62 2.29 8.97 -1.68
CA ASP A 62 1.27 8.10 -1.10
C ASP A 62 1.90 7.17 -0.04
N LYS A 63 1.32 7.15 1.16
CA LYS A 63 1.87 6.38 2.28
C LYS A 63 1.84 4.87 2.04
N ASP A 64 0.86 4.35 1.31
CA ASP A 64 0.73 2.92 1.06
C ASP A 64 1.80 2.50 0.04
N LEU A 65 2.07 3.32 -0.98
CA LEU A 65 3.19 3.12 -1.92
C LEU A 65 4.56 3.29 -1.26
N ALA A 66 4.73 4.23 -0.33
CA ALA A 66 5.99 4.39 0.39
C ALA A 66 6.28 3.20 1.32
N ALA A 67 5.24 2.71 2.01
CA ALA A 67 5.34 1.54 2.87
C ALA A 67 5.61 0.26 2.06
N GLU A 68 5.00 0.13 0.88
CA GLU A 68 5.26 -0.94 -0.08
C GLU A 68 6.73 -0.94 -0.53
N ARG A 69 7.26 0.22 -0.94
CA ARG A 69 8.68 0.35 -1.34
C ARG A 69 9.61 -0.06 -0.20
N LEU A 70 9.31 0.39 1.03
CA LEU A 70 10.08 0.01 2.21
C LEU A 70 10.00 -1.51 2.45
N ALA A 71 8.82 -2.11 2.33
CA ALA A 71 8.62 -3.56 2.52
C ALA A 71 9.44 -4.38 1.51
N GLU A 72 9.47 -3.96 0.23
CA GLU A 72 10.36 -4.57 -0.76
C GLU A 72 11.85 -4.37 -0.39
N ASP A 73 12.24 -3.14 -0.04
CA ASP A 73 13.64 -2.78 0.23
C ASP A 73 14.24 -3.54 1.43
N VAL A 74 13.41 -3.93 2.40
CA VAL A 74 13.80 -4.77 3.55
C VAL A 74 13.57 -6.26 3.34
N ASN A 75 13.08 -6.69 2.16
CA ASN A 75 12.71 -8.07 1.85
C ASN A 75 11.70 -8.66 2.86
N ALA A 76 10.66 -7.92 3.20
CA ALA A 76 9.61 -8.42 4.08
C ALA A 76 8.89 -9.62 3.44
N ASP A 77 8.42 -10.57 4.25
CA ASP A 77 7.57 -11.66 3.78
C ASP A 77 6.11 -11.21 3.58
N ILE A 78 5.66 -10.30 4.44
CA ILE A 78 4.27 -9.83 4.51
C ILE A 78 4.23 -8.30 4.49
N PHE A 79 3.36 -7.76 3.64
CA PHE A 79 2.99 -6.33 3.63
C PHE A 79 1.52 -6.16 4.03
N MET A 80 1.27 -5.55 5.20
CA MET A 80 -0.09 -5.36 5.71
C MET A 80 -0.50 -3.89 5.73
N ILE A 81 -1.66 -3.60 5.14
CA ILE A 81 -2.30 -2.29 5.19
C ILE A 81 -3.51 -2.36 6.14
N LEU A 82 -3.49 -1.53 7.17
CA LEU A 82 -4.60 -1.39 8.12
C LEU A 82 -5.50 -0.21 7.73
N THR A 83 -6.81 -0.46 7.67
CA THR A 83 -7.84 0.49 7.22
C THR A 83 -9.12 0.40 8.08
N GLU A 84 -10.22 1.02 7.65
CA GLU A 84 -11.50 1.06 8.37
C GLU A 84 -12.39 -0.16 8.10
N VAL A 85 -12.13 -0.90 7.01
CA VAL A 85 -12.93 -2.06 6.60
C VAL A 85 -12.14 -3.36 6.79
N GLU A 86 -12.85 -4.44 7.13
CA GLU A 86 -12.23 -5.74 7.35
C GLU A 86 -11.72 -6.39 6.07
N LYS A 87 -12.44 -6.21 4.95
CA LYS A 87 -12.10 -6.76 3.63
C LYS A 87 -12.28 -5.72 2.54
N VAL A 88 -11.52 -5.88 1.46
CA VAL A 88 -11.75 -5.23 0.18
C VAL A 88 -12.98 -5.85 -0.46
N SER A 89 -13.83 -5.02 -1.08
CA SER A 89 -15.08 -5.50 -1.68
C SER A 89 -15.22 -5.02 -3.11
N LEU A 90 -15.78 -5.89 -3.96
CA LEU A 90 -16.40 -5.49 -5.21
C LEU A 90 -17.78 -4.90 -4.92
N ASN A 91 -18.22 -3.93 -5.72
CA ASN A 91 -19.53 -3.28 -5.57
C ASN A 91 -19.78 -2.73 -4.14
N PHE A 92 -18.75 -2.12 -3.54
CA PHE A 92 -18.80 -1.60 -2.18
C PHE A 92 -20.04 -0.73 -1.92
N LYS A 93 -20.76 -1.01 -0.82
CA LYS A 93 -22.01 -0.37 -0.39
C LYS A 93 -23.19 -0.52 -1.37
N LYS A 94 -23.17 -1.52 -2.26
CA LYS A 94 -24.30 -1.88 -3.13
C LYS A 94 -24.91 -3.22 -2.69
N ALA A 95 -26.12 -3.50 -3.18
CA ALA A 95 -26.85 -4.73 -2.85
C ALA A 95 -26.12 -6.02 -3.29
N ASN A 96 -25.25 -5.92 -4.30
CA ASN A 96 -24.43 -7.01 -4.83
C ASN A 96 -22.96 -6.90 -4.39
N GLN A 97 -22.69 -6.37 -3.19
CA GLN A 97 -21.35 -6.33 -2.61
C GLN A 97 -20.79 -7.74 -2.45
N ILE A 98 -19.52 -7.92 -2.82
CA ILE A 98 -18.78 -9.18 -2.63
C ILE A 98 -17.49 -8.84 -1.90
N ASP A 99 -17.34 -9.35 -0.68
CA ASP A 99 -16.10 -9.21 0.07
C ASP A 99 -15.09 -10.25 -0.40
N LEU A 100 -13.83 -9.82 -0.55
CA LEU A 100 -12.77 -10.64 -1.12
C LEU A 100 -11.91 -11.21 0.01
N ASP A 101 -11.88 -12.53 0.15
CA ASP A 101 -10.98 -13.22 1.08
C ASP A 101 -9.56 -13.33 0.53
N HIS A 102 -9.47 -13.78 -0.71
CA HIS A 102 -8.22 -13.97 -1.43
C HIS A 102 -8.42 -13.59 -2.89
N ILE A 103 -7.45 -12.87 -3.45
CA ILE A 103 -7.36 -12.61 -4.88
C ILE A 103 -5.92 -12.77 -5.36
N THR A 104 -5.78 -13.14 -6.62
CA THR A 104 -4.49 -13.13 -7.32
C THR A 104 -4.15 -11.73 -7.83
N VAL A 105 -2.87 -11.51 -8.17
CA VAL A 105 -2.44 -10.30 -8.88
C VAL A 105 -3.27 -10.07 -10.15
N ALA A 106 -3.52 -11.13 -10.93
CA ALA A 106 -4.30 -11.04 -12.17
C ALA A 106 -5.77 -10.63 -11.91
N GLU A 107 -6.40 -11.17 -10.87
CA GLU A 107 -7.77 -10.77 -10.47
C GLU A 107 -7.79 -9.33 -9.97
N ALA A 108 -6.78 -8.91 -9.18
CA ALA A 108 -6.66 -7.53 -8.71
C ALA A 108 -6.48 -6.53 -9.86
N GLU A 109 -5.63 -6.83 -10.85
CA GLU A 109 -5.45 -6.01 -12.06
C GLU A 109 -6.79 -5.86 -12.81
N LYS A 110 -7.49 -6.97 -13.04
CA LYS A 110 -8.81 -6.97 -13.68
C LYS A 110 -9.81 -6.10 -12.91
N TYR A 111 -9.92 -6.25 -11.59
CA TYR A 111 -10.88 -5.47 -10.80
C TYR A 111 -10.53 -3.97 -10.74
N ILE A 112 -9.24 -3.61 -10.85
CA ILE A 112 -8.81 -2.23 -11.01
C ILE A 112 -9.28 -1.68 -12.36
N GLU A 113 -9.09 -2.42 -13.46
CA GLU A 113 -9.53 -2.02 -14.81
C GLU A 113 -11.06 -1.88 -14.90
N GLU A 114 -11.80 -2.74 -14.22
CA GLU A 114 -13.27 -2.69 -14.09
C GLU A 114 -13.75 -1.53 -13.19
N GLY A 115 -12.85 -0.81 -12.52
CA GLY A 115 -13.16 0.37 -11.73
C GLY A 115 -13.84 0.07 -10.39
N HIS A 116 -13.62 -1.12 -9.81
CA HIS A 116 -14.24 -1.50 -8.55
C HIS A 116 -13.73 -0.72 -7.33
N PHE A 117 -12.53 -0.15 -7.39
CA PHE A 117 -11.88 0.49 -6.24
C PHE A 117 -11.83 2.01 -6.39
N ALA A 118 -12.26 2.74 -5.35
CA ALA A 118 -12.31 4.19 -5.37
C ALA A 118 -10.90 4.84 -5.39
N PRO A 119 -10.63 5.81 -6.28
CA PRO A 119 -9.29 6.38 -6.49
C PRO A 119 -8.71 7.15 -5.29
N GLY A 120 -9.57 7.68 -4.42
CA GLY A 120 -9.16 8.44 -3.23
C GLY A 120 -9.03 7.60 -1.95
N SER A 121 -9.22 6.29 -2.00
CA SER A 121 -9.18 5.44 -0.80
C SER A 121 -8.66 4.03 -1.05
N MET A 122 -9.44 3.16 -1.67
CA MET A 122 -9.12 1.74 -1.77
C MET A 122 -8.18 1.44 -2.93
N LEU A 123 -8.27 2.17 -4.04
CA LEU A 123 -7.42 1.91 -5.21
C LEU A 123 -5.91 2.05 -4.91
N PRO A 124 -5.43 3.10 -4.20
CA PRO A 124 -4.01 3.18 -3.82
C PRO A 124 -3.55 1.98 -2.98
N LYS A 125 -4.41 1.50 -2.07
CA LYS A 125 -4.14 0.33 -1.20
C LYS A 125 -3.99 -0.95 -2.00
N VAL A 126 -4.95 -1.22 -2.88
CA VAL A 126 -4.91 -2.41 -3.73
C VAL A 126 -3.71 -2.34 -4.66
N ARG A 127 -3.37 -1.17 -5.22
CA ARG A 127 -2.16 -1.00 -6.06
C ARG A 127 -0.87 -1.29 -5.30
N ALA A 128 -0.71 -0.73 -4.10
CA ALA A 128 0.46 -0.99 -3.26
C ALA A 128 0.54 -2.50 -2.89
N ALA A 129 -0.55 -3.08 -2.42
CA ALA A 129 -0.60 -4.49 -2.07
C ALA A 129 -0.30 -5.40 -3.29
N LEU A 130 -0.78 -5.03 -4.48
CA LEU A 130 -0.52 -5.72 -5.74
C LEU A 130 0.95 -5.63 -6.15
N MET A 131 1.56 -4.44 -6.08
CA MET A 131 2.99 -4.26 -6.40
C MET A 131 3.87 -5.18 -5.56
N PHE A 132 3.67 -5.18 -4.24
CA PHE A 132 4.40 -6.06 -3.33
C PHE A 132 4.22 -7.54 -3.65
N ALA A 133 2.97 -7.99 -3.85
CA ALA A 133 2.65 -9.39 -4.16
C ALA A 133 3.17 -9.84 -5.53
N LYS A 134 3.32 -8.90 -6.47
CA LYS A 134 3.85 -9.15 -7.81
C LYS A 134 5.38 -9.21 -7.83
N ALA A 135 6.05 -8.54 -6.89
CA ALA A 135 7.50 -8.44 -6.82
C ALA A 135 8.19 -9.79 -6.59
N ASN A 136 7.54 -10.72 -5.86
CA ASN A 136 8.08 -12.04 -5.57
C ASN A 136 6.96 -13.07 -5.37
N PRO A 137 7.03 -14.27 -5.98
CA PRO A 137 6.05 -15.34 -5.79
C PRO A 137 5.76 -15.73 -4.33
N SER A 138 6.71 -15.55 -3.40
CA SER A 138 6.51 -15.87 -1.98
C SER A 138 5.87 -14.74 -1.18
N HIS A 139 5.78 -13.53 -1.74
CA HIS A 139 5.22 -12.38 -1.03
C HIS A 139 3.72 -12.51 -0.83
N LYS A 140 3.27 -12.03 0.32
CA LYS A 140 1.86 -11.94 0.69
C LYS A 140 1.53 -10.54 1.12
N SER A 141 0.56 -9.89 0.49
CA SER A 141 0.00 -8.65 1.00
C SER A 141 -1.39 -8.87 1.59
N ILE A 142 -1.72 -8.07 2.61
CA ILE A 142 -2.97 -8.18 3.36
C ILE A 142 -3.56 -6.80 3.54
N ILE A 143 -4.85 -6.63 3.24
CA ILE A 143 -5.61 -5.43 3.54
C ILE A 143 -6.70 -5.81 4.53
N THR A 144 -6.72 -5.18 5.71
CA THR A 144 -7.75 -5.44 6.73
C THR A 144 -7.97 -4.25 7.65
N SER A 145 -8.87 -4.40 8.63
CA SER A 145 -9.10 -3.39 9.64
C SER A 145 -8.05 -3.44 10.75
N LEU A 146 -7.80 -2.29 11.40
CA LEU A 146 -6.89 -2.21 12.55
C LEU A 146 -7.20 -3.28 13.62
N TYR A 147 -8.48 -3.51 13.92
CA TYR A 147 -8.92 -4.46 14.95
C TYR A 147 -8.78 -5.93 14.56
N LYS A 148 -8.50 -6.21 13.28
CA LYS A 148 -8.36 -7.54 12.72
C LYS A 148 -6.95 -7.87 12.27
N GLY A 149 -5.96 -7.03 12.59
CA GLY A 149 -4.57 -7.21 12.13
C GLY A 149 -3.98 -8.56 12.53
N GLU A 150 -4.16 -8.99 13.78
CA GLU A 150 -3.68 -10.29 14.28
C GLU A 150 -4.42 -11.46 13.59
N ASP A 151 -5.76 -11.46 13.61
CA ASP A 151 -6.59 -12.45 12.92
C ASP A 151 -6.21 -12.59 11.44
N ALA A 152 -5.88 -11.47 10.77
CA ALA A 152 -5.50 -11.46 9.37
C ALA A 152 -4.09 -11.99 9.12
N LEU A 153 -3.12 -11.72 10.02
CA LEU A 153 -1.79 -12.34 9.97
C LEU A 153 -1.88 -13.86 10.09
N GLU A 154 -2.79 -14.36 10.93
CA GLU A 154 -3.09 -15.78 11.09
C GLU A 154 -3.92 -16.37 9.93
N GLY A 155 -4.35 -15.54 8.98
CA GLY A 155 -5.11 -15.98 7.81
C GLY A 155 -6.59 -16.27 8.07
N LYS A 156 -7.16 -15.77 9.19
CA LYS A 156 -8.57 -15.96 9.56
C LYS A 156 -9.51 -14.94 8.90
N THR A 157 -8.99 -13.78 8.51
CA THR A 157 -9.75 -12.72 7.83
C THR A 157 -8.83 -11.80 7.01
N GLY A 158 -9.38 -10.68 6.52
CA GLY A 158 -8.71 -9.76 5.62
C GLY A 158 -8.85 -10.16 4.16
N THR A 159 -8.42 -9.28 3.27
CA THR A 159 -8.19 -9.62 1.86
C THR A 159 -6.72 -9.89 1.66
N VAL A 160 -6.40 -11.12 1.27
CA VAL A 160 -5.05 -11.54 0.93
C VAL A 160 -4.83 -11.40 -0.57
N ILE A 161 -3.70 -10.80 -0.96
CA ILE A 161 -3.27 -10.74 -2.35
C ILE A 161 -1.94 -11.49 -2.49
N THR A 162 -1.88 -12.44 -3.42
CA THR A 162 -0.65 -13.20 -3.77
C THR A 162 -0.52 -13.31 -5.28
N LEU A 163 0.67 -13.68 -5.77
CA LEU A 163 0.90 -13.83 -7.20
C LEU A 163 -0.05 -14.88 -7.83
N ASN A 164 -0.13 -16.06 -7.21
CA ASN A 164 -0.93 -17.19 -7.67
C ASN A 164 -2.03 -17.54 -6.65
N LYS A 165 -2.99 -18.37 -7.07
CA LYS A 165 -3.96 -18.96 -6.13
C LYS A 165 -3.21 -19.82 -5.10
N ARG A 166 -3.70 -19.84 -3.85
CA ARG A 166 -3.19 -20.80 -2.87
C ARG A 166 -3.59 -22.19 -3.33
N GLU A 167 -2.63 -23.12 -3.33
CA GLU A 167 -2.95 -24.55 -3.35
C GLU A 167 -3.58 -24.88 -1.98
N GLU A 168 -4.74 -25.54 -2.00
CA GLU A 168 -5.43 -26.03 -0.80
C GLU A 168 -4.71 -27.23 -0.18
#